data_AF-A0A1Q7SIB3-F1
#
_entry.id   AF-A0A1Q7SIB3-F1
#
_cell.length_a   1.000
_cell.length_b   1.000
_cell.length_c   1.000
_cell.angle_alpha   90.00
_cell.angle_beta   90.00
_cell.angle_gamma   90.00
#
_symmetry.space_group_name_H-M   'P 1'
#
loop_
_entity.id
_entity.type
_entity.pdbx_description
1 polymer ?
#
loop_
_entity_poly.entity_id
_entity_poly.type
_entity_poly.pdbx_seq_one_letter_code
_entity_poly.pdbx_strand_id
1 'polypeptide(L)'
;MSGDGPKTAYELAMERLRQKDRESAVEEQRPLTDAQKVSIAEARNVYQAKVAEREILHQDALAKAKSHEEIEKLSKEMGRDLERLAGERDRKIDEIRKRG
;
A
#
# COMPACT_ATOMS: atom_id res chain seq x y z
N MET A 1 -19.68 -40.42 -23.14
CA MET A 1 -20.97 -40.19 -22.46
C MET A 1 -21.07 -38.72 -22.15
N SER A 2 -21.77 -37.97 -23.01
CA SER A 2 -21.88 -36.52 -22.97
C SER A 2 -22.71 -36.09 -21.76
N GLY A 3 -22.12 -35.33 -20.84
CA GLY A 3 -22.80 -34.75 -19.68
C GLY A 3 -23.63 -33.53 -20.09
N ASP A 4 -24.64 -33.75 -20.93
CA ASP A 4 -25.50 -32.70 -21.50
C ASP A 4 -26.85 -32.63 -20.77
N GLY A 5 -26.79 -32.55 -19.43
CA GLY A 5 -27.93 -32.25 -18.56
C GLY A 5 -27.80 -30.84 -17.99
N PRO A 6 -28.90 -30.13 -17.69
CA PRO A 6 -28.84 -28.79 -17.11
C PRO A 6 -28.07 -28.81 -15.79
N LYS A 7 -27.06 -27.94 -15.68
CA LYS A 7 -26.23 -27.79 -14.50
C LYS A 7 -27.08 -27.50 -13.27
N THR A 8 -26.74 -28.11 -12.15
CA THR A 8 -27.37 -27.84 -10.86
C THR A 8 -27.03 -26.43 -10.37
N ALA A 9 -27.86 -25.88 -9.46
CA ALA A 9 -27.63 -24.57 -8.87
C ALA A 9 -26.27 -24.46 -8.16
N TYR A 10 -25.81 -25.56 -7.55
CA TYR A 10 -24.51 -25.66 -6.91
C TYR A 10 -23.35 -25.60 -7.91
N GLU A 11 -23.45 -26.33 -9.03
CA GLU A 11 -22.43 -26.30 -10.09
C GLU A 11 -22.29 -24.91 -10.72
N LEU A 12 -23.41 -24.22 -10.95
CA LEU A 12 -23.40 -22.83 -11.43
C LEU A 12 -22.77 -21.86 -10.42
N ALA A 13 -23.02 -22.04 -9.13
CA ALA A 13 -22.40 -21.22 -8.09
C ALA A 13 -20.87 -21.42 -8.04
N MET A 14 -20.41 -22.68 -8.13
CA MET A 14 -18.99 -23.00 -8.15
C MET A 14 -18.29 -22.52 -9.44
N GLU A 15 -18.95 -22.56 -10.59
CA GLU A 15 -18.41 -21.98 -11.83
C GLU A 15 -18.25 -20.47 -11.72
N ARG A 16 -19.25 -19.76 -11.20
CA ARG A 16 -19.19 -18.30 -11.00
C ARG A 16 -18.07 -17.92 -10.03
N LEU A 17 -17.88 -18.70 -8.97
CA LEU A 17 -16.77 -18.49 -8.03
C LEU A 17 -15.42 -18.67 -8.72
N ARG A 18 -15.21 -19.80 -9.41
CA ARG A 18 -13.98 -20.08 -10.17
C ARG A 18 -13.72 -19.07 -11.29
N GLN A 19 -14.76 -18.48 -11.86
CA GLN A 19 -14.65 -17.42 -12.85
C GLN A 19 -14.17 -16.12 -12.20
N LYS A 20 -14.78 -15.71 -11.09
CA LYS A 20 -14.34 -14.55 -10.31
C LYS A 20 -12.90 -14.69 -9.81
N ASP A 21 -12.51 -15.88 -9.35
CA ASP A 21 -11.15 -16.15 -8.90
C ASP A 21 -10.14 -16.02 -10.05
N ARG A 22 -10.49 -16.52 -11.24
CA ARG A 22 -9.67 -16.37 -12.45
C ARG A 22 -9.58 -14.93 -12.91
N GLU A 23 -10.69 -14.20 -12.92
CA GLU A 23 -10.71 -12.77 -13.24
C GLU A 23 -9.83 -11.99 -12.26
N SER A 24 -9.97 -12.24 -10.95
CA SER A 24 -9.15 -11.59 -9.92
C SER A 24 -7.66 -11.92 -10.07
N ALA A 25 -7.32 -13.18 -10.35
CA ALA A 25 -5.93 -13.59 -10.59
C ALA A 25 -5.33 -12.96 -11.86
N VAL A 26 -6.15 -12.74 -12.90
CA VAL A 26 -5.72 -12.05 -14.13
C VAL A 26 -5.50 -10.57 -13.84
N GLU A 27 -6.41 -9.93 -13.11
CA GLU A 27 -6.29 -8.53 -12.65
C GLU A 27 -4.99 -8.28 -11.86
N GLU A 28 -4.65 -9.18 -10.94
CA GLU A 28 -3.39 -9.12 -10.17
C GLU A 28 -2.13 -9.29 -11.02
N GLN A 29 -2.23 -9.98 -12.17
CA GLN A 29 -1.10 -10.24 -13.07
C GLN A 29 -0.96 -9.19 -14.19
N ARG A 30 -1.90 -8.24 -14.31
CA ARG A 30 -1.82 -7.22 -15.36
C ARG A 30 -0.60 -6.32 -15.12
N PRO A 31 0.22 -6.07 -16.16
CA PRO A 31 1.32 -5.13 -16.04
C PRO A 31 0.77 -3.73 -15.75
N LEU A 32 1.48 -2.97 -14.91
CA LEU A 32 1.09 -1.60 -14.60
C LEU A 32 1.09 -0.74 -15.86
N THR A 33 0.03 0.06 -16.00
CA THR A 33 -0.03 1.12 -17.02
C THR A 33 1.03 2.19 -16.74
N ASP A 34 1.44 2.94 -17.76
CA ASP A 34 2.42 4.01 -17.58
C ASP A 34 1.90 5.12 -16.66
N ALA A 35 0.60 5.42 -16.72
CA ALA A 35 -0.05 6.35 -15.79
C ALA A 35 0.04 5.88 -14.33
N GLN A 36 -0.15 4.57 -14.07
CA GLN A 36 0.04 4.00 -12.73
C GLN A 36 1.51 4.08 -12.27
N LYS A 37 2.47 3.79 -13.15
CA LYS A 37 3.90 3.91 -12.83
C LYS A 37 4.27 5.33 -12.44
N VAL A 38 3.83 6.32 -13.21
CA VAL A 38 4.03 7.75 -12.93
C VAL A 38 3.41 8.11 -11.58
N SER A 39 2.16 7.74 -11.35
CA SER A 39 1.46 8.03 -10.08
C SER A 39 2.15 7.38 -8.87
N ILE A 40 2.69 6.16 -9.02
CA ILE A 40 3.45 5.48 -7.95
C ILE A 40 4.76 6.22 -7.67
N ALA A 41 5.46 6.67 -8.71
CA ALA A 41 6.70 7.45 -8.56
C ALA A 41 6.43 8.78 -7.84
N GLU A 42 5.37 9.49 -8.21
CA GLU A 42 4.93 10.72 -7.55
C GLU A 42 4.59 10.47 -6.09
N ALA A 43 3.82 9.42 -5.78
CA ALA A 43 3.51 9.05 -4.40
C ALA A 43 4.79 8.82 -3.59
N ARG A 44 5.76 8.08 -4.14
CA ARG A 44 7.06 7.86 -3.47
C ARG A 44 7.80 9.16 -3.19
N ASN A 45 7.87 10.06 -4.18
CA ASN A 45 8.55 11.35 -4.03
C ASN A 45 7.90 12.22 -2.95
N VAL A 46 6.56 12.27 -2.91
CA VAL A 46 5.83 13.03 -1.90
C VAL A 46 6.11 12.50 -0.49
N TYR A 47 6.05 11.18 -0.28
CA TYR A 47 6.32 10.62 1.05
C TYR A 47 7.79 10.70 1.43
N GLN A 48 8.72 10.64 0.47
CA GLN A 48 10.14 10.90 0.72
C GLN A 48 10.37 12.35 1.19
N ALA A 49 9.72 13.34 0.56
CA ALA A 49 9.80 14.73 0.99
C ALA A 49 9.26 14.92 2.42
N LYS A 50 8.12 14.28 2.74
CA LYS A 50 7.56 14.29 4.10
C LYS A 50 8.50 13.68 5.13
N VAL A 51 9.17 12.56 4.80
CA VAL A 51 10.17 11.95 5.68
C VAL A 51 11.33 12.93 5.92
N ALA A 52 11.87 13.53 4.88
CA ALA A 52 12.96 14.49 5.00
C ALA A 52 12.58 15.72 5.86
N GLU A 53 11.36 16.24 5.69
CA GLU A 53 10.84 17.31 6.54
C GLU A 53 10.78 16.89 8.02
N ARG A 54 10.28 15.69 8.31
CA ARG A 54 10.22 15.17 9.69
C ARG A 54 11.60 14.94 10.27
N GLU A 55 12.56 14.47 9.47
CA GLU A 55 13.95 14.32 9.88
C GLU A 55 14.57 15.66 10.27
N ILE A 56 14.37 16.71 9.46
CA ILE A 56 14.88 18.05 9.76
C ILE A 56 14.32 18.57 11.09
N LEU A 57 13.00 18.46 11.28
CA LEU A 57 12.34 18.87 12.53
C LEU A 57 12.82 18.04 13.74
N HIS A 58 13.03 16.74 13.56
CA HIS A 58 13.52 15.86 14.61
C HIS A 58 14.96 16.22 15.00
N GLN A 59 15.85 16.52 14.05
CA GLN A 59 17.22 16.96 14.34
C GLN A 59 17.25 18.29 15.11
N ASP A 60 16.41 19.25 14.73
CA ASP A 60 16.25 20.51 15.48
C ASP A 60 15.74 20.27 16.91
N ALA A 61 14.79 19.35 17.10
CA ALA A 61 14.29 18.98 18.42
C ALA A 61 15.36 18.28 19.27
N LEU A 62 16.14 17.37 18.69
CA LEU A 62 17.25 16.70 19.38
C LEU A 62 18.32 17.71 19.83
N ALA A 63 18.64 18.71 19.00
CA ALA A 63 19.59 19.76 19.35
C ALA A 63 19.14 20.61 20.54
N LYS A 64 17.82 20.67 20.80
CA LYS A 64 17.21 21.43 21.91
C LYS A 64 16.94 20.59 23.15
N ALA A 65 17.01 19.27 23.05
CA ALA A 65 16.75 18.37 24.16
C ALA A 65 17.80 18.55 25.27
N LYS A 66 17.36 18.53 26.52
CA LYS A 66 18.17 18.77 27.71
C LYS A 66 18.38 17.52 28.56
N SER A 67 17.64 16.45 28.28
CA SER A 67 17.73 15.19 29.02
C SER A 67 17.73 13.97 28.11
N HIS A 68 18.24 12.87 28.65
CA HIS A 68 18.20 11.57 27.99
C HIS A 68 16.75 11.10 27.76
N GLU A 69 15.86 11.36 28.72
CA GLU A 69 14.44 11.00 28.62
C GLU A 69 13.74 11.75 27.47
N GLU A 70 14.05 13.03 27.27
CA GLU A 70 13.55 13.81 26.13
C GLU A 70 14.05 13.24 24.79
N ILE A 71 15.33 12.88 24.70
CA ILE A 71 15.91 12.26 23.51
C ILE A 71 15.24 10.92 23.19
N GLU A 72 15.03 10.07 24.20
CA GLU A 72 14.34 8.79 24.01
C GLU A 72 12.91 9.00 23.52
N LYS A 73 12.18 9.96 24.11
CA LYS A 73 10.81 10.27 23.71
C LYS A 73 10.75 10.73 22.25
N LEU A 74 11.60 11.69 21.88
CA LEU A 74 11.70 12.18 20.51
C LEU A 74 12.04 11.05 19.53
N SER A 75 12.93 10.13 19.91
CA SER A 75 13.31 8.99 19.06
C SER A 75 12.14 8.00 18.85
N LYS A 76 11.38 7.72 19.91
CA LYS A 76 10.16 6.90 19.84
C LYS A 76 9.09 7.55 18.97
N GLU A 77 8.91 8.85 19.08
CA GLU A 77 7.99 9.63 18.23
C GLU A 77 8.41 9.57 16.76
N MET A 78 9.69 9.80 16.46
CA MET A 78 10.24 9.71 15.11
C MET A 78 10.00 8.33 14.48
N GLY A 79 10.24 7.24 15.24
CA GLY A 79 9.96 5.88 14.78
C GLY A 79 8.49 5.67 14.37
N ARG A 80 7.55 6.16 15.18
CA ARG A 80 6.10 6.07 14.88
C ARG A 80 5.72 6.89 13.65
N ASP A 81 6.32 8.06 13.47
CA ASP A 81 6.08 8.89 12.29
C ASP A 81 6.56 8.24 11.01
N LEU A 82 7.75 7.64 11.02
CA LEU A 82 8.28 6.90 9.88
C LEU A 82 7.41 5.70 9.52
N GLU A 83 6.97 4.93 10.52
CA GLU A 83 6.06 3.79 10.32
C GLU A 83 4.73 4.25 9.73
N ARG A 84 4.15 5.33 10.26
CA ARG A 84 2.91 5.91 9.73
C ARG A 84 3.06 6.38 8.28
N LEU A 85 4.12 7.13 7.97
CA LEU A 85 4.38 7.63 6.62
C LEU A 85 4.63 6.49 5.62
N ALA A 86 5.33 5.44 6.03
CA ALA A 86 5.51 4.24 5.21
C ALA A 86 4.16 3.55 4.94
N GLY A 87 3.34 3.35 5.98
CA GLY A 87 2.02 2.75 5.83
C GLY A 87 1.05 3.57 4.97
N GLU A 88 1.10 4.90 5.06
CA GLU A 88 0.33 5.80 4.20
C GLU A 88 0.80 5.75 2.73
N ARG A 89 2.11 5.70 2.50
CA ARG A 89 2.69 5.52 1.16
C ARG A 89 2.25 4.20 0.54
N ASP A 90 2.35 3.11 1.29
CA ASP A 90 2.05 1.78 0.78
C ASP A 90 0.55 1.64 0.47
N ARG A 91 -0.32 2.12 1.36
CA ARG A 91 -1.76 2.24 1.08
C ARG A 91 -2.03 3.04 -0.19
N LYS A 92 -1.34 4.17 -0.38
CA LYS A 92 -1.51 5.00 -1.58
C LYS A 92 -1.07 4.27 -2.86
N ILE A 93 0.04 3.55 -2.81
CA ILE A 93 0.53 2.74 -3.93
C ILE A 93 -0.47 1.63 -4.27
N ASP A 94 -1.02 0.95 -3.26
CA ASP A 94 -2.00 -0.11 -3.46
C ASP A 94 -3.32 0.42 -4.04
N GLU A 95 -3.76 1.61 -3.62
CA GLU A 95 -4.89 2.30 -4.26
C GLU A 95 -4.62 2.59 -5.74
N ILE A 96 -3.41 3.02 -6.10
CA ILE A 96 -3.05 3.30 -7.49
C ILE A 96 -3.07 2.02 -8.32
N ARG A 97 -2.54 0.92 -7.77
CA ARG A 97 -2.56 -0.39 -8.41
C ARG A 97 -3.97 -0.89 -8.68
N LYS A 98 -4.90 -0.71 -7.74
CA LYS A 98 -6.30 -1.16 -7.85
C LYS A 98 -7.17 -0.32 -8.80
N ARG A 99 -6.69 0.86 -9.24
CA ARG A 99 -7.47 1.80 -10.07
C ARG A 99 -7.35 1.55 -11.59
N GLY A 100 -6.48 0.67 -12.04
CA GLY A 100 -6.30 0.29 -13.45
C GLY A 100 -6.28 -1.22 -13.61
#